data_AF-A0A971TLN2-F1
#
_entry.id   AF-A0A971TLN2-F1
#
_cell.length_a   1.000
_cell.length_b   1.000
_cell.length_c   1.000
_cell.angle_alpha   90.00
_cell.angle_beta   90.00
_cell.angle_gamma   90.00
#
_symmetry.space_group_name_H-M   'P 1'
#
loop_
_entity.id
_entity.type
_entity.pdbx_description
1 polymer ?
#
loop_
_entity_poly.entity_id
_entity_poly.type
_entity_poly.pdbx_seq_one_letter_code
_entity_poly.pdbx_strand_id
1 'polypeptide(L)'
;MPKLTLSMDNETIALARELAAASGVSVSNMVARMIHAMKRPPLGKIRIGPIARRASGLIRMAPDEDERETLADALIDKYESSK
;
A
#
# COMPACT_ATOMS: atom_id res chain seq x y z
N MET A 1 -30.40 -8.20 -8.39
CA MET A 1 -28.97 -8.05 -8.05
C MET A 1 -28.15 -9.00 -8.89
N PRO A 2 -26.99 -8.60 -9.41
CA PRO A 2 -26.07 -9.53 -10.06
C PRO A 2 -25.61 -10.59 -9.05
N LYS A 3 -25.53 -11.85 -9.48
CA LYS A 3 -25.10 -12.98 -8.66
C LYS A 3 -23.73 -13.46 -9.14
N LEU A 4 -22.79 -13.58 -8.22
CA LEU A 4 -21.50 -14.21 -8.43
C LEU A 4 -21.51 -15.57 -7.72
N THR A 5 -21.11 -16.63 -8.40
CA THR A 5 -20.94 -17.96 -7.81
C THR A 5 -19.45 -18.26 -7.75
N LEU A 6 -18.98 -18.69 -6.58
CA LEU A 6 -17.58 -19.06 -6.33
C LEU A 6 -17.53 -20.56 -6.01
N SER A 7 -16.62 -21.28 -6.65
CA SER A 7 -16.34 -22.69 -6.35
C SER A 7 -15.00 -22.77 -5.61
N MET A 8 -15.01 -23.38 -4.44
CA MET A 8 -13.86 -23.54 -3.55
C MET A 8 -13.96 -24.90 -2.87
N ASP A 9 -12.87 -25.40 -2.31
CA ASP A 9 -12.89 -26.61 -1.49
C ASP A 9 -13.70 -26.40 -0.20
N ASN A 10 -14.13 -27.51 0.41
CA ASN A 10 -14.98 -27.47 1.59
C ASN A 10 -14.30 -26.84 2.80
N GLU A 11 -12.98 -26.99 2.94
CA GLU A 11 -12.23 -26.43 4.07
C GLU A 11 -12.21 -24.90 3.99
N THR A 12 -11.95 -24.36 2.80
CA THR A 12 -12.01 -22.92 2.52
C THR A 12 -13.41 -22.36 2.76
N ILE A 13 -14.47 -23.08 2.38
CA ILE A 13 -15.86 -22.65 2.62
C ILE A 13 -16.15 -22.60 4.13
N ALA A 14 -15.70 -23.60 4.90
CA ALA A 14 -15.89 -23.65 6.34
C ALA A 14 -15.16 -22.48 7.02
N LEU A 15 -13.88 -22.27 6.67
CA LEU A 15 -13.07 -21.17 7.20
C LEU A 15 -13.70 -19.81 6.90
N ALA A 16 -14.19 -19.60 5.67
CA ALA A 16 -14.83 -18.35 5.30
C ALA A 16 -16.10 -18.07 6.13
N ARG A 17 -16.87 -19.11 6.47
CA ARG A 17 -18.05 -18.99 7.33
C ARG A 17 -17.68 -18.66 8.77
N GLU A 18 -16.66 -19.31 9.30
CA GLU A 18 -16.16 -19.06 10.66
C GLU A 18 -15.67 -17.63 10.81
N LEU A 19 -14.81 -17.16 9.89
CA LEU A 19 -14.27 -15.80 9.91
C LEU A 19 -15.36 -14.74 9.77
N ALA A 20 -16.35 -14.99 8.91
CA ALA A 20 -17.49 -14.10 8.73
C ALA A 20 -18.34 -14.01 10.01
N ALA A 21 -18.61 -15.15 10.67
CA ALA A 21 -19.34 -15.21 11.92
C ALA A 21 -18.60 -14.51 13.07
N ALA A 22 -17.30 -14.76 13.22
CA ALA A 22 -16.46 -14.10 14.22
C ALA A 22 -16.41 -12.57 14.04
N SER A 23 -16.51 -12.11 12.79
CA SER A 23 -16.52 -10.69 12.44
C SER A 23 -17.91 -10.05 12.41
N GLY A 24 -18.97 -10.81 12.69
CA GLY A 24 -20.36 -10.32 12.67
C GLY A 24 -20.86 -9.89 11.28
N VAL A 25 -20.31 -10.45 10.20
CA VAL A 25 -20.70 -10.11 8.80
C VAL A 25 -21.08 -11.35 8.00
N SER A 26 -21.77 -11.16 6.87
CA SER A 26 -22.00 -12.27 5.93
C SER A 26 -20.73 -12.59 5.11
N VAL A 27 -20.63 -13.82 4.61
CA VAL A 27 -19.55 -14.23 3.69
C VAL A 27 -19.52 -13.33 2.45
N SER A 28 -20.68 -12.96 1.90
CA SER A 28 -20.76 -12.05 0.76
C SER A 28 -20.23 -10.64 1.07
N ASN A 29 -20.49 -10.11 2.26
CA ASN A 29 -19.95 -8.83 2.70
C ASN A 29 -18.43 -8.91 2.90
N MET A 30 -17.94 -9.98 3.53
CA MET A 30 -16.52 -10.24 3.70
C MET A 30 -15.77 -10.30 2.36
N VAL A 31 -16.30 -11.03 1.38
CA VAL A 31 -15.71 -11.13 0.03
C VAL A 31 -15.74 -9.77 -0.68
N ALA A 32 -16.84 -9.02 -0.60
CA ALA A 32 -16.89 -7.68 -1.18
C ALA A 32 -15.84 -6.74 -0.58
N ARG A 33 -15.68 -6.75 0.75
CA ARG A 33 -14.65 -5.97 1.45
C ARG A 33 -13.24 -6.39 1.03
N MET A 34 -12.99 -7.68 0.89
CA MET A 34 -11.72 -8.19 0.39
C MET A 34 -11.42 -7.69 -1.02
N ILE A 35 -12.38 -7.77 -1.95
CA ILE A 35 -12.21 -7.26 -3.32
C ILE A 35 -11.93 -5.74 -3.31
N HIS A 36 -12.62 -4.98 -2.46
CA HIS A 36 -12.36 -3.55 -2.30
C HIS A 36 -10.97 -3.27 -1.72
N ALA A 37 -10.50 -4.06 -0.75
CA ALA A 37 -9.16 -3.93 -0.18
C ALA A 37 -8.07 -4.28 -1.19
N MET A 38 -8.33 -5.25 -2.09
CA MET A 38 -7.44 -5.62 -3.19
C MET A 38 -7.36 -4.53 -4.27
N LYS A 39 -8.33 -3.60 -4.31
CA LYS A 39 -8.27 -2.40 -5.14
C LYS A 39 -7.25 -1.42 -4.53
N ARG A 40 -5.97 -1.82 -4.48
CA ARG A 40 -4.88 -0.85 -4.52
C ARG A 40 -5.10 -0.06 -5.81
N PRO A 41 -5.29 1.27 -5.77
CA PRO A 41 -5.12 2.02 -7.00
C PRO A 41 -3.72 1.65 -7.52
N PRO A 42 -3.54 1.45 -8.85
CA PRO A 42 -2.18 1.49 -9.35
C PRO A 42 -1.56 2.74 -8.73
N LEU A 43 -0.38 2.61 -8.14
CA LEU A 43 0.44 3.76 -7.81
C LEU A 43 0.76 4.43 -9.15
N GLY A 44 -0.23 5.09 -9.75
CA GLY A 44 -0.02 6.00 -10.85
C GLY A 44 0.99 6.95 -10.29
N LYS A 45 2.18 6.99 -10.91
CA LYS A 45 3.33 7.77 -10.46
C LYS A 45 2.81 9.10 -9.94
N ILE A 46 2.68 9.24 -8.61
CA ILE A 46 2.23 10.49 -8.04
C ILE A 46 3.37 11.41 -8.42
N ARG A 47 3.11 12.32 -9.37
CA ARG A 47 4.07 13.37 -9.71
C ARG A 47 4.08 14.28 -8.52
N ILE A 48 4.89 13.93 -7.53
CA ILE A 48 5.12 14.77 -6.36
C ILE A 48 5.72 16.07 -6.92
N GLY A 49 4.91 17.13 -6.83
CA GLY A 49 5.30 18.46 -7.23
C GLY A 49 6.54 18.93 -6.44
N PRO A 50 7.26 19.95 -6.94
CA PRO A 50 8.52 20.40 -6.35
C PRO A 50 8.40 20.86 -4.88
N ILE A 51 7.21 21.31 -4.46
CA ILE A 51 6.93 21.70 -3.07
C ILE A 51 6.77 20.46 -2.19
N ALA A 52 5.87 19.54 -2.58
CA ALA A 52 5.61 18.32 -1.83
C ALA A 52 6.85 17.43 -1.72
N ARG A 53 7.74 17.45 -2.73
CA ARG A 53 9.00 16.70 -2.73
C ARG A 53 10.00 17.23 -1.71
N ARG A 54 10.09 18.56 -1.61
CA ARG A 54 10.91 19.22 -0.59
C ARG A 54 10.36 19.01 0.81
N ALA A 55 9.03 19.01 0.96
CA ALA A 55 8.37 18.79 2.25
C ALA A 55 8.42 17.33 2.72
N SER A 56 8.36 16.35 1.81
CA SER A 56 8.31 14.93 2.17
C SER A 56 9.67 14.33 2.54
N GLY A 57 10.78 15.04 2.30
CA GLY A 57 12.13 14.53 2.57
C GLY A 57 12.51 13.28 1.76
N LEU A 58 11.80 13.03 0.65
CA LEU A 58 12.02 11.85 -0.19
C LEU A 58 13.16 12.13 -1.18
N ILE A 59 14.31 11.52 -0.94
CA ILE A 59 15.41 11.45 -1.90
C ILE A 59 15.20 10.26 -2.84
N ARG A 60 15.54 10.43 -4.12
CA ARG A 60 15.60 9.31 -5.06
C ARG A 60 17.02 8.77 -4.98
N MET A 61 17.15 7.51 -4.56
CA MET A 61 18.40 6.78 -4.75
C MET A 61 18.52 6.32 -6.18
N ALA A 62 19.72 6.42 -6.74
CA ALA A 62 20.09 5.63 -7.90
C ALA A 62 20.15 4.13 -7.50
N PRO A 63 19.93 3.19 -8.44
CA PRO A 63 19.90 1.75 -8.14
C PRO A 63 21.20 1.18 -7.57
N ASP A 64 22.29 1.93 -7.71
CA ASP A 64 23.68 1.58 -7.42
C ASP A 64 24.31 2.46 -6.33
N GLU A 65 23.55 3.36 -5.72
CA GLU A 65 24.02 4.22 -4.62
C GLU A 65 23.92 3.52 -3.26
N ASP A 66 24.88 3.79 -2.36
CA ASP A 66 24.86 3.34 -0.97
C ASP A 66 23.92 4.22 -0.14
N GLU A 67 22.94 3.59 0.54
CA GLU A 67 21.90 4.29 1.32
C GLU A 67 22.49 5.27 2.35
N ARG A 68 23.63 4.94 2.95
CA ARG A 68 24.24 5.72 4.02
C ARG A 68 24.95 6.94 3.49
N GLU A 69 25.66 6.79 2.37
CA GLU A 69 26.35 7.87 1.69
C GLU A 69 25.35 8.89 1.13
N THR A 70 24.31 8.44 0.41
CA THR A 70 23.26 9.31 -0.13
C THR A 70 22.54 10.10 0.97
N LEU A 71 22.30 9.47 2.12
CA LEU A 71 21.69 10.15 3.27
C LEU A 71 22.64 11.20 3.88
N ALA A 72 23.93 10.87 4.01
CA ALA A 72 24.92 11.78 4.56
C ALA A 72 25.05 13.05 3.71
N ASP A 73 25.18 12.89 2.39
CA ASP A 73 25.28 14.02 1.45
C ASP A 73 24.02 14.89 1.47
N ALA A 74 22.84 14.26 1.47
CA ALA A 74 21.57 15.00 1.55
C ALA A 74 21.42 15.79 2.86
N LEU A 75 21.98 15.30 3.97
CA LEU A 75 21.99 16.01 5.25
C LEU A 75 23.00 17.17 5.23
N ILE A 76 24.19 16.97 4.68
CA ILE A 76 25.20 18.04 4.52
C ILE A 76 24.62 19.19 3.70
N ASP A 77 24.07 18.91 2.51
CA ASP A 77 23.44 19.91 1.65
C ASP A 77 22.33 20.69 2.38
N LYS A 78 21.49 19.98 3.15
CA LYS A 78 20.37 20.60 3.87
C LYS A 78 20.82 21.56 4.97
N TYR A 79 21.89 21.23 5.69
CA TYR A 79 22.32 21.99 6.87
C TYR A 79 23.45 22.99 6.58
N GLU A 80 24.26 22.79 5.53
CA GLU A 80 25.27 23.75 5.12
C GLU A 80 24.70 24.92 4.30
N SER A 81 23.58 24.73 3.60
CA SER A 81 22.86 25.80 2.88
C SER A 81 22.11 26.79 3.79
N SER A 82 22.15 26.59 5.12
CA SER A 82 21.43 27.39 6.12
C SER A 82 22.36 28.35 6.89
N LYS A 83 23.52 28.68 6.32
CA LYS A 83 24.50 29.62 6.90
C LYS A 83 24.63 30.89 6.08
#